data_AF-A0A7V3EUT7-F1
#
_entry.id   AF-A0A7V3EUT7-F1
#
_cell.length_a   1.000
_cell.length_b   1.000
_cell.length_c   1.000
_cell.angle_alpha   90.00
_cell.angle_beta   90.00
_cell.angle_gamma   90.00
#
_symmetry.space_group_name_H-M   'P 1'
#
loop_
_entity.id
_entity.type
_entity.pdbx_description
1 polymer ?
#
loop_
_entity_poly.entity_id
_entity_poly.type
_entity_poly.pdbx_seq_one_letter_code
_entity_poly.pdbx_strand_id
1 'polypeptide(L)'
;EKYVSKISNFKKIKIEHNTLDNPNAKEEGEIYLTVLGLSAEQGDDGQVGRGNRVSGLITPCREMSLEAPAGKNINHPGKLYQILAHLIAQEVGKISGVKECSVRILSQIGKPLDQPQVVSAKVIAKNFNQIKDKIYEIVDEKLNNLRKIQMDIVKGKFTVC
;
A
#
# COMPACT_ATOMS: atom_id res chain seq x y z
N GLU A 1 -8.55 18.99 13.21
CA GLU A 1 -8.94 19.62 11.92
C GLU A 1 -7.87 20.57 11.36
N LYS A 2 -7.39 21.55 12.14
CA LYS A 2 -6.35 22.51 11.72
C LYS A 2 -5.07 21.90 11.12
N TYR A 3 -4.66 20.72 11.61
CA TYR A 3 -3.50 20.02 11.04
C TYR A 3 -3.82 19.44 9.65
N VAL A 4 -4.93 18.71 9.53
CA VAL A 4 -5.38 18.08 8.27
C VAL A 4 -5.62 19.13 7.18
N SER A 5 -6.19 20.30 7.54
CA SER A 5 -6.41 21.39 6.59
C SER A 5 -5.11 22.00 6.04
N LYS A 6 -3.98 21.89 6.76
CA LYS A 6 -2.68 22.37 6.27
C LYS A 6 -2.03 21.43 5.27
N ILE A 7 -2.40 20.14 5.29
CA ILE A 7 -1.75 19.08 4.49
C ILE A 7 -2.67 18.48 3.42
N SER A 8 -3.89 19.00 3.25
CA SER A 8 -4.87 18.48 2.31
C SER A 8 -5.68 19.59 1.65
N ASN A 9 -6.28 19.28 0.50
CA ASN A 9 -7.13 20.19 -0.26
C ASN A 9 -8.62 19.89 -0.09
N PHE A 10 -9.01 19.22 1.00
CA PHE A 10 -10.41 18.90 1.25
C PHE A 10 -11.22 20.15 1.54
N LYS A 11 -12.37 20.30 0.87
CA LYS A 11 -13.26 21.48 1.03
C LYS A 11 -13.90 21.56 2.42
N LYS A 12 -14.18 20.43 3.04
CA LYS A 12 -14.77 20.31 4.37
C LYS A 12 -14.12 19.14 5.09
N ILE A 13 -13.72 19.35 6.33
CA ILE A 13 -13.12 18.34 7.19
C ILE A 13 -13.99 18.30 8.44
N LYS A 14 -14.42 17.10 8.83
CA LYS A 14 -15.05 16.81 10.12
C LYS A 14 -14.22 15.67 10.73
N ILE A 15 -13.71 15.85 11.94
CA ILE A 15 -13.03 14.79 12.68
C ILE A 15 -13.92 14.34 13.83
N GLU A 16 -14.10 13.03 13.93
CA GLU A 16 -14.85 12.38 15.00
C GLU A 16 -13.93 11.40 15.71
N HIS A 17 -14.07 11.30 17.03
CA HIS A 17 -13.29 10.42 17.89
C HIS A 17 -14.25 9.52 18.64
N ASN A 18 -13.93 8.22 18.71
CA ASN A 18 -14.68 7.21 19.45
C ASN A 18 -16.19 7.46 19.45
N THR A 19 -16.81 7.42 18.28
CA THR A 19 -18.20 7.90 18.07
C THR A 19 -19.27 7.14 18.86
N LEU A 20 -18.89 6.05 19.54
CA LEU A 20 -19.75 5.26 20.40
C LEU A 20 -19.63 5.63 21.89
N ASP A 21 -18.65 6.47 22.27
CA ASP A 21 -18.46 6.88 23.66
C ASP A 21 -19.68 7.70 24.14
N ASN A 22 -20.22 7.31 25.30
CA ASN A 22 -21.23 8.08 26.00
C ASN A 22 -20.55 9.15 26.87
N PRO A 23 -20.77 10.45 26.63
CA PRO A 23 -20.16 11.51 27.45
C PRO A 23 -20.66 11.54 28.90
N ASN A 24 -21.78 10.86 29.20
CA ASN A 24 -22.34 10.73 30.54
C ASN A 24 -22.16 9.32 31.11
N ALA A 25 -21.15 8.59 30.63
CA ALA A 25 -20.84 7.24 31.06
C ALA A 25 -20.73 7.13 32.59
N LYS A 26 -21.36 6.10 33.14
CA LYS A 26 -21.27 5.70 34.55
C LYS A 26 -20.53 4.37 34.73
N GLU A 27 -20.40 3.62 33.64
CA GLU A 27 -19.71 2.33 33.59
C GLU A 27 -18.64 2.32 32.51
N GLU A 28 -17.61 1.49 32.70
CA GLU A 28 -16.44 1.41 31.80
C GLU A 28 -16.80 0.97 30.38
N GLY A 29 -17.86 0.16 30.21
CA GLY A 29 -18.31 -0.33 28.90
C GLY A 29 -18.98 0.72 28.00
N GLU A 30 -19.17 1.94 28.50
CA GLU A 30 -19.79 3.04 27.75
C GLU A 30 -18.77 3.98 27.09
N ILE A 31 -17.47 3.72 27.28
CA ILE A 31 -16.37 4.46 26.66
C ILE A 31 -15.29 3.49 26.18
N TYR A 32 -14.51 3.89 25.18
CA TYR A 32 -13.43 3.05 24.66
C TYR A 32 -12.19 3.08 25.57
N LEU A 33 -12.23 2.32 26.67
CA LEU A 33 -11.12 2.11 27.59
C LEU A 33 -10.54 0.69 27.44
N THR A 34 -9.20 0.60 27.42
CA THR A 34 -8.47 -0.68 27.39
C THR A 34 -7.30 -0.64 28.38
N VAL A 35 -6.90 -1.80 28.89
CA VAL A 35 -5.76 -1.99 29.80
C VAL A 35 -4.45 -2.04 29.00
N LEU A 36 -4.42 -2.79 27.90
CA LEU A 36 -3.23 -3.04 27.08
C LEU A 36 -3.12 -2.10 25.86
N GLY A 37 -4.13 -1.27 25.59
CA GLY A 37 -4.17 -0.40 24.42
C GLY A 37 -4.65 -1.08 23.12
N LEU A 38 -5.24 -2.27 23.21
CA LEU A 38 -5.72 -3.07 22.07
C LEU A 38 -7.09 -3.66 22.37
N SER A 39 -8.06 -3.50 21.46
CA SER A 39 -9.41 -4.09 21.63
C SER A 39 -9.43 -5.62 21.65
N ALA A 40 -8.35 -6.27 21.18
CA ALA A 40 -8.21 -7.72 21.23
C ALA A 40 -8.31 -8.31 22.65
N GLU A 41 -8.03 -7.51 23.68
CA GLU A 41 -8.22 -7.94 25.07
C GLU A 41 -9.71 -8.09 25.47
N GLN A 42 -10.62 -7.53 24.67
CA GLN A 42 -12.08 -7.53 24.90
C GLN A 42 -12.85 -8.34 23.84
N GLY A 43 -12.15 -9.24 23.12
CA GLY A 43 -12.78 -10.21 22.21
C GLY A 43 -12.75 -9.88 20.72
N ASP A 44 -12.07 -8.79 20.31
CA ASP A 44 -11.79 -8.54 18.89
C ASP A 44 -10.68 -9.46 18.35
N ASP A 45 -10.96 -10.14 17.24
CA ASP A 45 -10.00 -11.02 16.58
C ASP A 45 -9.27 -10.37 15.40
N GLY A 46 -8.03 -10.80 15.16
CA GLY A 46 -7.19 -10.35 14.05
C GLY A 46 -6.81 -11.48 13.08
N GLN A 47 -6.78 -11.19 11.78
CA GLN A 47 -6.33 -12.15 10.76
C GLN A 47 -5.43 -11.48 9.71
N VAL A 48 -4.35 -12.17 9.33
CA VAL A 48 -3.45 -11.74 8.25
C VAL A 48 -4.23 -11.51 6.95
N GLY A 49 -3.98 -10.39 6.28
CA GLY A 49 -4.63 -10.03 5.02
C GLY A 49 -5.98 -9.32 5.15
N ARG A 50 -6.46 -9.06 6.37
CA ARG A 50 -7.75 -8.37 6.62
C ARG A 50 -7.63 -6.88 6.89
N GLY A 51 -6.41 -6.33 6.86
CA GLY A 51 -6.14 -4.91 7.04
C GLY A 51 -5.69 -4.21 5.76
N ASN A 52 -4.74 -3.30 5.91
CA ASN A 52 -4.15 -2.50 4.86
C ASN A 52 -3.44 -3.32 3.75
N ARG A 53 -3.23 -2.67 2.61
CA ARG A 53 -2.35 -3.16 1.53
C ARG A 53 -0.93 -2.62 1.71
N VAL A 54 0.02 -2.99 0.83
CA VAL A 54 1.42 -2.52 0.87
C VAL A 54 1.56 -0.99 0.85
N SER A 55 0.56 -0.27 0.32
CA SER A 55 0.50 1.19 0.39
C SER A 55 0.22 1.76 1.79
N GLY A 56 -0.05 0.90 2.79
CA GLY A 56 -0.49 1.30 4.13
C GLY A 56 -1.97 1.71 4.22
N LEU A 57 -2.76 1.49 3.16
CA LEU A 57 -4.15 1.95 3.06
C LEU A 57 -5.09 0.85 2.54
N ILE A 58 -6.38 1.04 2.82
CA ILE A 58 -7.49 0.35 2.16
C ILE A 58 -8.17 1.37 1.24
N THR A 59 -8.07 1.17 -0.08
CA THR A 59 -8.46 2.17 -1.08
C THR A 59 -9.50 1.59 -2.04
N PRO A 60 -10.80 1.59 -1.70
CA PRO A 60 -11.84 0.96 -2.51
C PRO A 60 -11.97 1.54 -3.93
N CYS A 61 -11.58 2.81 -4.12
CA CYS A 61 -11.59 3.47 -5.44
C CYS A 61 -10.27 3.32 -6.22
N ARG A 62 -9.35 2.44 -5.78
CA ARG A 62 -8.07 2.16 -6.45
C ARG A 62 -7.93 0.67 -6.73
N GLU A 63 -7.07 0.34 -7.68
CA GLU A 63 -6.70 -1.04 -7.97
C GLU A 63 -5.90 -1.62 -6.78
N MET A 64 -6.29 -2.80 -6.30
CA MET A 64 -5.65 -3.47 -5.17
C MET A 64 -5.49 -4.96 -5.46
N SER A 65 -4.43 -5.56 -4.92
CA SER A 65 -4.32 -7.02 -4.80
C SER A 65 -5.06 -7.51 -3.55
N LEU A 66 -5.56 -8.74 -3.59
CA LEU A 66 -6.11 -9.44 -2.42
C LEU A 66 -5.07 -10.31 -1.72
N GLU A 67 -3.89 -10.47 -2.31
CA GLU A 67 -2.79 -11.21 -1.72
C GLU A 67 -2.35 -10.57 -0.39
N ALA A 68 -2.26 -11.36 0.68
CA ALA A 68 -1.67 -10.92 1.94
C ALA A 68 -0.14 -11.00 1.87
N PRO A 69 0.62 -9.88 1.91
CA PRO A 69 2.08 -9.91 1.82
C PRO A 69 2.76 -10.28 3.15
N ALA A 70 2.12 -9.99 4.29
CA ALA A 70 2.64 -10.33 5.62
C ALA A 70 2.74 -11.86 5.80
N GLY A 71 3.79 -12.33 6.48
CA GLY A 71 4.06 -13.76 6.72
C GLY A 71 4.63 -14.54 5.52
N LYS A 72 4.52 -14.02 4.30
CA LYS A 72 5.09 -14.68 3.11
C LYS A 72 6.61 -14.53 3.02
N ASN A 73 7.26 -15.57 2.52
CA ASN A 73 8.70 -15.55 2.24
C ASN A 73 9.03 -14.59 1.07
N ILE A 74 10.31 -14.20 0.95
CA ILE A 74 10.74 -13.20 -0.03
C ILE A 74 10.66 -13.66 -1.50
N ASN A 75 10.64 -14.96 -1.73
CA ASN A 75 10.49 -15.53 -3.08
C ASN A 75 9.02 -15.70 -3.49
N HIS A 76 8.06 -15.39 -2.61
CA HIS A 76 6.66 -15.45 -2.95
C HIS A 76 6.25 -14.19 -3.76
N PRO A 77 5.74 -14.34 -5.00
CA PRO A 77 5.41 -13.20 -5.85
C PRO A 77 4.34 -12.29 -5.23
N GLY A 78 3.34 -12.86 -4.55
CA GLY A 78 2.33 -12.10 -3.81
C GLY A 78 2.88 -11.09 -2.78
N LYS A 79 4.09 -11.27 -2.25
CA LYS A 79 4.77 -10.26 -1.42
C LYS A 79 5.66 -9.36 -2.25
N LEU A 80 6.57 -9.97 -3.01
CA LEU A 80 7.60 -9.25 -3.77
C LEU A 80 6.99 -8.28 -4.78
N TYR A 81 6.03 -8.74 -5.58
CA TYR A 81 5.45 -7.97 -6.67
C TYR A 81 4.52 -6.85 -6.20
N GLN A 82 3.88 -6.99 -5.03
CA GLN A 82 3.12 -5.86 -4.48
C GLN A 82 4.05 -4.72 -4.07
N ILE A 83 5.18 -5.03 -3.44
CA ILE A 83 6.19 -4.03 -3.07
C ILE A 83 6.83 -3.44 -4.33
N LEU A 84 7.24 -4.29 -5.27
CA LEU A 84 7.85 -3.85 -6.53
C LEU A 84 6.91 -2.95 -7.34
N ALA A 85 5.64 -3.32 -7.47
CA ALA A 85 4.62 -2.51 -8.14
C ALA A 85 4.43 -1.15 -7.46
N HIS A 86 4.42 -1.12 -6.12
CA HIS A 86 4.31 0.12 -5.37
C HIS A 86 5.53 1.03 -5.60
N LEU A 87 6.75 0.48 -5.60
CA LEU A 87 7.97 1.23 -5.88
C LEU A 87 8.01 1.79 -7.31
N ILE A 88 7.64 0.99 -8.31
CA ILE A 88 7.56 1.46 -9.70
C ILE A 88 6.53 2.59 -9.81
N ALA A 89 5.33 2.43 -9.23
CA ALA A 89 4.29 3.45 -9.27
C ALA A 89 4.73 4.75 -8.59
N GLN A 90 5.47 4.68 -7.47
CA GLN A 90 6.04 5.84 -6.80
C GLN A 90 7.08 6.57 -7.67
N GLU A 91 8.00 5.85 -8.31
CA GLU A 91 9.01 6.47 -9.18
C GLU A 91 8.39 7.08 -10.44
N VAL A 92 7.43 6.39 -11.07
CA VAL A 92 6.68 6.95 -12.21
C VAL A 92 5.86 8.17 -11.79
N GLY A 93 5.26 8.16 -10.59
CA GLY A 93 4.52 9.28 -10.04
C GLY A 93 5.35 10.56 -9.83
N LYS A 94 6.69 10.45 -9.74
CA LYS A 94 7.61 11.60 -9.64
C LYS A 94 7.90 12.26 -10.99
N ILE A 95 7.53 11.63 -12.11
CA ILE A 95 7.74 12.21 -13.44
C ILE A 95 6.79 13.41 -13.63
N SER A 96 7.34 14.53 -14.08
CA SER A 96 6.55 15.75 -14.33
C SER A 96 5.41 15.47 -15.31
N GLY A 97 4.21 15.92 -14.95
CA GLY A 97 3.00 15.75 -15.78
C GLY A 97 2.26 14.44 -15.59
N VAL A 98 2.78 13.49 -14.79
CA VAL A 98 2.01 12.34 -14.30
C VAL A 98 1.07 12.81 -13.20
N LYS A 99 -0.21 12.44 -13.33
CA LYS A 99 -1.25 12.67 -12.31
C LYS A 99 -1.48 11.42 -11.48
N GLU A 100 -1.53 10.25 -12.12
CA GLU A 100 -1.79 8.97 -11.46
C GLU A 100 -1.04 7.83 -12.16
N CYS A 101 -0.58 6.85 -11.38
CA CYS A 101 0.02 5.62 -11.89
C CYS A 101 -0.43 4.43 -11.03
N SER A 102 -0.93 3.37 -11.67
CA SER A 102 -1.20 2.07 -11.07
C SER A 102 -0.39 1.00 -11.77
N VAL A 103 0.29 0.13 -11.03
CA VAL A 103 1.13 -0.94 -11.58
C VAL A 103 0.59 -2.29 -11.10
N ARG A 104 0.47 -3.24 -12.03
CA ARG A 104 0.10 -4.63 -11.79
C ARG A 104 1.19 -5.54 -12.33
N ILE A 105 1.62 -6.53 -11.55
CA ILE A 105 2.62 -7.50 -11.98
C ILE A 105 2.04 -8.89 -11.77
N LEU A 106 2.00 -9.68 -12.85
CA LEU A 106 1.46 -11.03 -12.85
C LEU A 106 2.61 -12.03 -12.92
N SER A 107 2.69 -12.92 -11.93
CA SER A 107 3.63 -14.06 -11.95
C SER A 107 3.03 -15.26 -12.66
N GLN A 108 3.90 -16.16 -13.11
CA GLN A 108 3.54 -17.53 -13.48
C GLN A 108 4.36 -18.49 -12.63
N ILE A 109 3.71 -19.51 -12.05
CA ILE A 109 4.40 -20.54 -11.26
C ILE A 109 5.47 -21.23 -12.12
N GLY A 110 6.67 -21.41 -11.56
CA GLY A 110 7.80 -22.02 -12.25
C GLY A 110 8.59 -21.08 -13.17
N LYS A 111 8.19 -19.80 -13.28
CA LYS A 111 8.99 -18.78 -13.98
C LYS A 111 9.88 -18.00 -13.02
N PRO A 112 11.07 -17.53 -13.48
CA PRO A 112 11.91 -16.62 -12.70
C PRO A 112 11.16 -15.36 -12.23
N LEU A 113 11.46 -14.87 -11.03
CA LEU A 113 10.79 -13.70 -10.42
C LEU A 113 11.18 -12.37 -11.09
N ASP A 114 12.28 -12.34 -11.83
CA ASP A 114 12.70 -11.22 -12.68
C ASP A 114 12.08 -11.27 -14.08
N GLN A 115 11.30 -12.32 -14.38
CA GLN A 115 10.60 -12.51 -15.65
C GLN A 115 9.08 -12.71 -15.42
N PRO A 116 8.38 -11.68 -14.91
CA PRO A 116 6.93 -11.74 -14.75
C PRO A 116 6.24 -11.96 -16.11
N GLN A 117 5.07 -12.60 -16.10
CA GLN A 117 4.27 -12.82 -17.30
C GLN A 117 3.82 -11.50 -17.91
N VAL A 118 3.45 -10.53 -17.06
CA VAL A 118 3.05 -9.17 -17.45
C VAL A 118 3.45 -8.18 -16.36
N VAL A 119 3.98 -7.04 -16.78
CA VAL A 119 3.98 -5.79 -16.01
C VAL A 119 3.06 -4.80 -16.73
N SER A 120 1.97 -4.38 -16.09
CA SER A 120 1.00 -3.43 -16.63
C SER A 120 1.03 -2.14 -15.82
N ALA A 121 1.51 -1.05 -16.43
CA ALA A 121 1.44 0.29 -15.88
C ALA A 121 0.30 1.07 -16.54
N LYS A 122 -0.71 1.47 -15.75
CA LYS A 122 -1.80 2.35 -16.16
C LYS A 122 -1.49 3.76 -15.67
N VAL A 123 -1.35 4.71 -16.59
CA VAL A 123 -0.86 6.05 -16.27
C VAL A 123 -1.81 7.12 -16.81
N ILE A 124 -2.17 8.08 -15.95
CA ILE A 124 -2.84 9.32 -16.35
C ILE A 124 -1.77 10.41 -16.37
N ALA A 125 -1.45 10.93 -17.55
CA ALA A 125 -0.44 11.97 -17.71
C ALA A 125 -0.83 12.99 -18.78
N LYS A 126 -0.22 14.18 -18.72
CA LYS A 126 -0.43 15.24 -19.72
C LYS A 126 0.03 14.85 -21.13
N ASN A 127 1.20 14.19 -21.24
CA ASN A 127 1.74 13.71 -22.50
C ASN A 127 2.40 12.33 -22.31
N PHE A 128 1.63 11.27 -22.55
CA PHE A 128 2.10 9.90 -22.34
C PHE A 128 3.27 9.52 -23.25
N ASN A 129 3.26 9.97 -24.52
CA ASN A 129 4.29 9.60 -25.49
C ASN A 129 5.69 10.08 -25.09
N GLN A 130 5.78 11.22 -24.38
CA GLN A 130 7.07 11.76 -23.91
C GLN A 130 7.64 11.02 -22.70
N ILE A 131 6.81 10.28 -21.96
CA ILE A 131 7.23 9.62 -20.70
C ILE A 131 7.24 8.10 -20.82
N LYS A 132 6.69 7.55 -21.91
CA LYS A 132 6.56 6.11 -22.12
C LYS A 132 7.90 5.39 -21.95
N ASP A 133 8.94 5.84 -22.64
CA ASP A 133 10.25 5.17 -22.62
C ASP A 133 10.88 5.20 -21.22
N LYS A 134 10.75 6.33 -20.52
CA LYS A 134 11.17 6.46 -19.12
C LYS A 134 10.44 5.52 -18.18
N ILE A 135 9.16 5.23 -18.42
CA ILE A 135 8.40 4.24 -17.63
C ILE A 135 8.99 2.84 -17.85
N TYR A 136 9.32 2.47 -19.09
CA TYR A 136 9.99 1.20 -19.38
C TYR A 136 11.35 1.11 -18.70
N GLU A 137 12.17 2.16 -18.78
CA GLU A 137 13.47 2.23 -18.10
C GLU A 137 13.34 2.00 -16.59
N ILE A 138 12.35 2.64 -15.93
CA ILE A 138 12.09 2.43 -14.50
C ILE A 138 11.72 0.98 -14.22
N VAL A 139 10.83 0.38 -15.01
CA VAL A 139 10.42 -1.02 -14.83
C VAL A 139 11.62 -1.95 -14.96
N ASP A 140 12.42 -1.79 -16.02
CA ASP A 140 13.60 -2.59 -16.29
C ASP A 140 14.67 -2.41 -15.21
N GLU A 141 14.92 -1.17 -14.76
CA GLU A 141 15.82 -0.90 -13.63
C GLU A 141 15.41 -1.67 -12.38
N LYS A 142 14.11 -1.66 -12.03
CA LYS A 142 13.62 -2.35 -10.82
C LYS A 142 13.68 -3.87 -10.95
N LEU A 143 13.38 -4.43 -12.12
CA LEU A 143 13.52 -5.87 -12.38
C LEU A 143 14.98 -6.31 -12.39
N ASN A 144 15.87 -5.56 -13.02
CA ASN A 144 17.31 -5.86 -13.04
C ASN A 144 17.95 -5.77 -11.65
N ASN A 145 17.41 -4.93 -10.77
CA ASN A 145 17.86 -4.78 -9.39
C ASN A 145 17.06 -5.60 -8.36
N LEU A 146 16.28 -6.60 -8.80
CA LEU A 146 15.36 -7.33 -7.94
C LEU A 146 16.02 -7.93 -6.70
N ARG A 147 17.23 -8.49 -6.83
CA ARG A 147 17.97 -9.09 -5.71
C ARG A 147 18.30 -8.07 -4.60
N LYS A 148 18.62 -6.83 -4.98
CA LYS A 148 18.86 -5.74 -4.02
C LYS A 148 17.55 -5.38 -3.31
N ILE A 149 16.46 -5.25 -4.06
CA ILE A 149 15.12 -4.97 -3.51
C ILE A 149 14.71 -6.07 -2.54
N GLN A 150 14.92 -7.34 -2.88
CA GLN A 150 14.65 -8.47 -1.99
C GLN A 150 15.41 -8.37 -0.67
N MET A 151 16.69 -8.01 -0.72
CA MET A 151 17.50 -7.81 0.47
C MET A 151 17.01 -6.64 1.32
N ASP A 152 16.60 -5.55 0.68
CA ASP A 152 16.03 -4.38 1.38
C ASP A 152 14.68 -4.71 2.05
N ILE A 153 13.84 -5.56 1.43
CA ILE A 153 12.62 -6.11 2.04
C ILE A 153 12.95 -6.96 3.26
N VAL A 154 13.94 -7.86 3.16
CA VAL A 154 14.38 -8.70 4.29
C VAL A 154 14.91 -7.85 5.45
N LYS A 155 15.57 -6.74 5.15
CA LYS A 155 16.05 -5.76 6.14
C LYS A 155 14.94 -4.87 6.71
N GLY A 156 13.68 -5.07 6.32
CA GLY A 156 12.54 -4.31 6.85
C GLY A 156 12.47 -2.86 6.36
N LYS A 157 13.11 -2.52 5.23
CA LYS A 157 13.09 -1.15 4.70
C LYS A 157 11.78 -0.74 4.03
N PHE A 158 10.88 -1.69 3.81
CA PHE A 158 9.58 -1.45 3.17
C PHE A 158 8.45 -1.94 4.07
N THR A 159 7.41 -1.12 4.17
CA THR A 159 6.14 -1.49 4.78
C THR A 159 5.46 -2.59 3.98
N VAL A 160 4.84 -3.55 4.67
CA VAL A 160 4.11 -4.67 4.05
C VAL A 160 2.60 -4.56 4.20
N CYS A 161 2.12 -3.77 5.15
CA CYS A 161 0.72 -3.41 5.39
C CYS A 161 0.70 -2.20 6.34
#